data_AF-A0A1G2CVK4-F1
#
_entry.id   AF-A0A1G2CVK4-F1
#
_cell.length_a   1.000
_cell.length_b   1.000
_cell.length_c   1.000
_cell.angle_alpha   90.00
_cell.angle_beta   90.00
_cell.angle_gamma   90.00
#
_symmetry.space_group_name_H-M   'P 1'
#
loop_
_entity.id
_entity.type
_entity.pdbx_description
1 polymer ?
#
loop_
_entity_poly.entity_id
_entity_poly.type
_entity_poly.pdbx_seq_one_letter_code
_entity_poly.pdbx_strand_id
1 'polypeptide(L)'
;MNELYRGGVEDKMVHRIDQKAFRREHRMELEGQGPVTEQLVVDFLNNEIPGLTARYSTRAEDHGIEIGGKEIDVVAYLEGKPAMAFQVTSQFQKGELARKRDHARDYPFVRLQELKNQDPAIPRVSLVLEALEVSNFAKNPNFAAHPELAIKILDRILLNLEFDLRKTANPIEQTAVKKLIPIFEETKRRFIH
;
A
#
# COMPACT_ATOMS: atom_id res chain seq x y z
N MET A 1 -14.73 -36.67 -25.43
CA MET A 1 -13.64 -36.58 -24.42
C MET A 1 -12.33 -36.61 -25.18
N ASN A 2 -11.39 -35.67 -25.14
CA ASN A 2 -11.16 -34.47 -24.34
C ASN A 2 -10.21 -33.58 -25.18
N GLU A 3 -10.64 -32.39 -25.60
CA GLU A 3 -9.81 -31.43 -26.35
C GLU A 3 -9.78 -30.04 -25.70
N LEU A 4 -9.93 -29.96 -24.37
CA LEU A 4 -10.18 -28.70 -23.66
C LEU A 4 -9.20 -28.36 -22.53
N TYR A 5 -8.05 -29.01 -22.44
CA TYR A 5 -7.14 -28.85 -21.28
C TYR A 5 -5.66 -28.58 -21.60
N ARG A 6 -5.32 -28.04 -22.78
CA ARG A 6 -3.91 -27.64 -23.08
C ARG A 6 -3.64 -26.14 -23.07
N GLY A 7 -4.61 -25.29 -23.44
CA GLY A 7 -4.39 -23.84 -23.53
C GLY A 7 -4.10 -23.12 -22.19
N GLY A 8 -4.57 -23.64 -21.05
CA GLY A 8 -4.45 -22.93 -19.77
C GLY A 8 -3.12 -23.12 -19.03
N VAL A 9 -2.32 -24.13 -19.40
CA VAL A 9 -1.03 -24.42 -18.73
C VAL A 9 0.12 -23.78 -19.49
N GLU A 10 0.11 -23.85 -20.82
CA GLU A 10 1.13 -23.24 -21.66
C GLU A 10 1.14 -21.71 -21.53
N ASP A 11 -0.01 -21.03 -21.57
CA ASP A 11 -0.08 -19.57 -21.38
C ASP A 11 0.45 -19.13 -20.01
N LYS A 12 0.10 -19.86 -18.94
CA LYS A 12 0.62 -19.57 -17.59
C LYS A 12 2.12 -19.82 -17.47
N MET A 13 2.65 -20.78 -18.22
CA MET A 13 4.05 -21.14 -18.21
C MET A 13 4.87 -20.14 -19.04
N VAL A 14 4.37 -19.72 -20.20
CA VAL A 14 4.94 -18.65 -21.05
C VAL A 14 4.96 -17.32 -20.30
N HIS A 15 3.84 -16.90 -19.68
CA HIS A 15 3.82 -15.68 -18.85
C HIS A 15 4.80 -15.72 -17.67
N ARG A 16 5.02 -16.90 -17.06
CA ARG A 16 6.00 -17.06 -15.99
C ARG A 16 7.43 -17.05 -16.49
N ILE A 17 7.69 -17.60 -17.68
CA ILE A 17 9.02 -17.58 -18.31
C ILE A 17 9.36 -16.16 -18.74
N ASP A 18 8.43 -15.43 -19.36
CA ASP A 18 8.59 -14.03 -19.74
C ASP A 18 8.80 -13.13 -18.53
N GLN A 19 7.99 -13.26 -17.48
CA GLN A 19 8.24 -12.51 -16.24
C GLN A 19 9.61 -12.82 -15.63
N LYS A 20 10.09 -14.06 -15.72
CA LYS A 20 11.36 -14.46 -15.11
C LYS A 20 12.57 -14.04 -15.96
N ALA A 21 12.45 -14.05 -17.28
CA ALA A 21 13.45 -13.54 -18.22
C ALA A 21 13.53 -12.00 -18.14
N PHE A 22 12.38 -11.33 -18.20
CA PHE A 22 12.24 -9.88 -18.02
C PHE A 22 12.83 -9.40 -16.67
N ARG A 23 12.55 -10.10 -15.57
CA ARG A 23 13.13 -9.81 -14.25
C ARG A 23 14.65 -9.99 -14.19
N ARG A 24 15.21 -10.84 -15.04
CA ARG A 24 16.66 -11.07 -15.12
C ARG A 24 17.34 -9.94 -15.90
N GLU A 25 16.69 -9.48 -16.95
CA GLU A 25 17.17 -8.41 -17.83
C GLU A 25 17.08 -7.02 -17.16
N HIS A 26 16.01 -6.76 -16.41
CA HIS A 26 15.80 -5.46 -15.73
C HIS A 26 16.19 -5.44 -14.25
N ARG A 27 16.91 -6.47 -13.75
CA ARG A 27 17.21 -6.59 -12.31
C ARG A 27 17.98 -5.39 -11.75
N MET A 28 18.92 -4.82 -12.52
CA MET A 28 19.70 -3.64 -12.13
C MET A 28 18.89 -2.33 -12.21
N GLU A 29 17.88 -2.26 -13.09
CA GLU A 29 16.98 -1.09 -13.20
C GLU A 29 15.88 -1.08 -12.11
N LEU A 30 15.63 -2.23 -11.49
CA LEU A 30 14.63 -2.41 -10.43
C LEU A 30 15.22 -2.39 -9.01
N GLU A 31 16.55 -2.36 -8.86
CA GLU A 31 17.21 -2.07 -7.59
C GLU A 31 17.04 -0.58 -7.24
N GLY A 32 16.71 -0.27 -5.97
CA GLY A 32 16.46 1.12 -5.53
C GLY A 32 15.03 1.63 -5.73
N GLN A 33 14.08 0.77 -6.12
CA GLN A 33 12.68 1.16 -6.27
C GLN A 33 11.95 1.44 -4.95
N GLY A 34 12.52 1.09 -3.78
CA GLY A 34 11.91 1.35 -2.46
C GLY A 34 11.56 2.83 -2.26
N PRO A 35 12.56 3.73 -2.24
CA PRO A 35 12.33 5.17 -2.10
C PRO A 35 11.41 5.77 -3.17
N VAL A 36 11.50 5.30 -4.42
CA VAL A 36 10.61 5.76 -5.51
C VAL A 36 9.16 5.35 -5.25
N THR A 37 8.94 4.15 -4.72
CA THR A 37 7.60 3.65 -4.39
C THR A 37 7.01 4.43 -3.22
N GLU A 38 7.80 4.75 -2.21
CA GLU A 38 7.38 5.57 -1.08
C GLU A 38 7.01 6.99 -1.53
N GLN A 39 7.85 7.62 -2.36
CA GLN A 39 7.57 8.94 -2.95
C GLN A 39 6.25 8.91 -3.72
N LEU A 40 6.03 7.88 -4.55
CA LEU A 40 4.79 7.71 -5.30
C LEU A 40 3.56 7.68 -4.37
N VAL A 41 3.64 6.95 -3.26
CA VAL A 41 2.55 6.89 -2.28
C VAL A 41 2.35 8.24 -1.58
N VAL A 42 3.42 8.93 -1.20
CA VAL A 42 3.34 10.29 -0.63
C VAL A 42 2.66 11.25 -1.61
N ASP A 43 3.08 11.26 -2.86
CA ASP A 43 2.53 12.12 -3.91
C ASP A 43 1.07 11.79 -4.19
N PHE A 44 0.72 10.50 -4.25
CA PHE A 44 -0.66 10.06 -4.42
C PHE A 44 -1.55 10.60 -3.29
N LEU A 45 -1.12 10.44 -2.03
CA LEU A 45 -1.90 10.87 -0.88
C LEU A 45 -2.04 12.39 -0.81
N ASN A 46 -0.99 13.15 -1.17
CA ASN A 46 -0.99 14.61 -1.14
C ASN A 46 -1.79 15.24 -2.29
N ASN A 47 -1.72 14.64 -3.49
CA ASN A 47 -2.25 15.27 -4.71
C ASN A 47 -3.64 14.72 -5.09
N GLU A 48 -3.88 13.43 -4.87
CA GLU A 48 -5.10 12.79 -5.36
C GLU A 48 -6.17 12.67 -4.29
N ILE A 49 -5.81 12.62 -3.00
CA ILE A 49 -6.78 12.39 -1.92
C ILE A 49 -7.13 13.69 -1.18
N PRO A 50 -8.38 14.19 -1.29
CA PRO A 50 -8.78 15.45 -0.67
C PRO A 50 -8.67 15.43 0.86
N GLY A 51 -8.13 16.50 1.43
CA GLY A 51 -8.03 16.69 2.88
C GLY A 51 -6.95 15.84 3.58
N LEU A 52 -6.26 14.99 2.84
CA LEU A 52 -5.12 14.22 3.33
C LEU A 52 -3.80 14.93 3.00
N THR A 53 -2.84 14.77 3.91
CA THR A 53 -1.43 15.11 3.68
C THR A 53 -0.57 13.94 4.13
N ALA A 54 0.62 13.78 3.57
CA ALA A 54 1.49 12.64 3.85
C ALA A 54 2.96 13.08 3.95
N ARG A 55 3.69 12.37 4.82
CA ARG A 55 5.15 12.48 4.95
C ARG A 55 5.78 11.09 5.01
N TYR A 56 7.07 11.05 4.72
CA TYR A 56 7.91 9.92 5.09
C TYR A 56 7.90 9.68 6.60
N SER A 57 8.08 8.42 6.98
CA SER A 57 8.31 8.04 8.37
C SER A 57 9.64 8.61 8.89
N THR A 58 9.72 8.75 10.21
CA THR A 58 10.97 9.03 10.91
C THR A 58 11.75 7.74 11.13
N ARG A 59 13.06 7.83 11.37
CA ARG A 59 13.89 6.65 11.71
C ARG A 59 13.34 5.82 12.87
N ALA A 60 12.70 6.45 13.86
CA ALA A 60 12.10 5.75 14.99
C ALA A 60 10.82 4.98 14.60
N GLU A 61 10.09 5.48 13.60
CA GLU A 61 8.89 4.86 13.05
C GLU A 61 9.20 3.77 12.02
N ASP A 62 10.40 3.78 11.41
CA ASP A 62 10.88 2.80 10.42
C ASP A 62 11.68 1.64 11.05
N HIS A 63 12.51 1.92 12.07
CA HIS A 63 13.34 0.89 12.69
C HIS A 63 12.78 0.32 14.00
N GLY A 64 11.83 1.01 14.65
CA GLY A 64 11.22 0.61 15.91
C GLY A 64 12.20 0.52 17.09
N ILE A 65 11.75 0.82 18.31
CA ILE A 65 12.56 0.65 19.53
C ILE A 65 12.08 -0.55 20.38
N GLU A 66 10.83 -0.97 20.32
CA GLU A 66 10.34 -2.09 21.15
C GLU A 66 9.04 -2.68 20.61
N ILE A 67 8.93 -4.01 20.69
CA ILE A 67 7.76 -4.92 20.56
C ILE A 67 6.64 -4.42 19.61
N GLY A 68 6.56 -5.02 18.42
CA GLY A 68 5.51 -4.74 17.41
C GLY A 68 6.01 -4.05 16.13
N GLY A 69 7.33 -3.99 15.94
CA GLY A 69 8.05 -3.70 14.69
C GLY A 69 7.40 -2.60 13.86
N LYS A 70 7.74 -1.33 14.10
CA LYS A 70 7.23 -0.27 13.24
C LYS A 70 8.16 -0.20 12.03
N GLU A 71 7.82 -0.96 10.99
CA GLU A 71 8.30 -0.80 9.61
C GLU A 71 7.30 0.10 8.90
N ILE A 72 7.23 1.37 9.31
CA ILE A 72 6.34 2.35 8.68
C ILE A 72 7.20 3.13 7.70
N ASP A 73 6.72 3.25 6.47
CA ASP A 73 7.42 3.97 5.41
C ASP A 73 6.79 5.37 5.20
N VAL A 74 5.46 5.47 5.32
CA VAL A 74 4.70 6.73 5.10
C VAL A 74 3.64 6.91 6.19
N VAL A 75 3.44 8.15 6.64
CA VAL A 75 2.37 8.54 7.58
C VAL A 75 1.45 9.55 6.89
N ALA A 76 0.15 9.26 6.90
CA ALA A 76 -0.87 10.17 6.37
C ALA A 76 -1.67 10.82 7.49
N TYR A 77 -2.05 12.08 7.25
CA TYR A 77 -2.73 12.96 8.18
C TYR A 77 -4.04 13.45 7.58
N LEU A 78 -5.10 13.39 8.37
CA LEU A 78 -6.40 13.99 8.05
C LEU A 78 -6.63 15.15 9.02
N GLU A 79 -6.94 16.33 8.51
CA GLU A 79 -7.17 17.53 9.33
C GLU A 79 -6.00 17.84 10.30
N GLY A 80 -4.76 17.60 9.86
CA GLY A 80 -3.55 17.83 10.63
C GLY A 80 -3.26 16.82 11.74
N LYS A 81 -4.00 15.70 11.82
CA LYS A 81 -3.76 14.62 12.78
C LYS A 81 -3.40 13.31 12.07
N PRO A 82 -2.49 12.49 12.62
CA PRO A 82 -2.18 11.20 12.02
C PRO A 82 -3.45 10.35 11.89
N ALA A 83 -3.64 9.75 10.72
CA ALA A 83 -4.85 9.03 10.35
C ALA A 83 -4.57 7.63 9.82
N MET A 84 -3.45 7.41 9.12
CA MET A 84 -3.01 6.10 8.63
C MET A 84 -1.48 6.01 8.64
N ALA A 85 -0.98 4.79 8.85
CA ALA A 85 0.43 4.45 8.65
C ALA A 85 0.55 3.43 7.52
N PHE A 86 1.52 3.60 6.64
CA PHE A 86 1.70 2.76 5.46
C PHE A 86 2.98 1.95 5.55
N GLN A 87 2.87 0.68 5.18
CA GLN A 87 4.00 -0.18 4.89
C GLN A 87 4.01 -0.43 3.38
N VAL A 88 4.97 0.17 2.69
CA VAL A 88 5.12 0.13 1.25
C VAL A 88 6.17 -0.93 0.90
N THR A 89 5.91 -1.69 -0.14
CA THR A 89 6.92 -2.59 -0.71
C THR A 89 6.76 -2.68 -2.22
N SER A 90 7.89 -2.65 -2.90
CA SER A 90 7.99 -2.93 -4.34
C SER A 90 8.73 -4.22 -4.66
N GLN A 91 9.23 -4.94 -3.65
CA GLN A 91 9.98 -6.17 -3.86
C GLN A 91 9.09 -7.41 -3.94
N PHE A 92 9.35 -8.25 -4.94
CA PHE A 92 8.69 -9.54 -5.16
C PHE A 92 9.25 -10.69 -4.31
N GLN A 93 10.01 -10.40 -3.24
CA GLN A 93 10.45 -11.46 -2.33
C GLN A 93 9.23 -12.03 -1.61
N LYS A 94 8.74 -13.17 -2.08
CA LYS A 94 7.50 -13.80 -1.59
C LYS A 94 7.47 -13.96 -0.06
N GLY A 95 8.64 -14.18 0.57
CA GLY A 95 8.77 -14.28 2.03
C GLY A 95 8.54 -12.96 2.75
N GLU A 96 9.14 -11.86 2.28
CA GLU A 96 8.97 -10.53 2.89
C GLU A 96 7.56 -9.99 2.68
N LEU A 97 6.97 -10.25 1.52
CA LEU A 97 5.60 -9.87 1.22
C LEU A 97 4.60 -10.55 2.15
N ALA A 98 4.74 -11.86 2.35
CA ALA A 98 3.92 -12.62 3.28
C ALA A 98 4.10 -12.10 4.71
N ARG A 99 5.35 -11.89 5.13
CA ARG A 99 5.67 -11.34 6.46
C ARG A 99 5.04 -9.97 6.71
N LYS A 100 5.21 -8.99 5.80
CA LYS A 100 4.60 -7.65 5.94
C LYS A 100 3.07 -7.73 5.99
N ARG A 101 2.46 -8.56 5.13
CA ARG A 101 1.00 -8.75 5.12
C ARG A 101 0.50 -9.39 6.41
N ASP A 102 1.15 -10.45 6.87
CA ASP A 102 0.73 -11.18 8.07
C ASP A 102 0.94 -10.30 9.31
N HIS A 103 2.02 -9.53 9.37
CA HIS A 103 2.25 -8.54 10.41
C HIS A 103 1.18 -7.41 10.44
N ALA A 104 0.78 -6.89 9.27
CA ALA A 104 -0.31 -5.92 9.20
C ALA A 104 -1.66 -6.53 9.65
N ARG A 105 -1.87 -7.83 9.46
CA ARG A 105 -3.07 -8.53 9.94
C ARG A 105 -3.06 -8.79 11.44
N ASP A 106 -1.89 -9.15 11.98
CA ASP A 106 -1.72 -9.43 13.41
C ASP A 106 -1.75 -8.14 14.24
N TYR A 107 -1.19 -7.06 13.68
CA TYR A 107 -1.13 -5.73 14.30
C TYR A 107 -1.67 -4.66 13.33
N PRO A 108 -3.00 -4.62 13.11
CA PRO A 108 -3.66 -3.72 12.15
C PRO A 108 -3.69 -2.26 12.59
N PHE A 109 -3.42 -1.98 13.87
CA PHE A 109 -3.37 -0.62 14.39
C PHE A 109 -1.99 -0.32 14.96
N VAL A 110 -1.56 0.92 14.76
CA VAL A 110 -0.29 1.40 15.28
C VAL A 110 -0.48 2.70 16.05
N ARG A 111 0.30 2.85 17.12
CA ARG A 111 0.35 4.07 17.92
C ARG A 111 1.65 4.82 17.65
N LEU A 112 1.61 5.93 16.92
CA LEU A 112 2.77 6.79 16.72
C LEU A 112 3.12 7.54 18.01
N GLN A 113 4.37 7.99 18.14
CA GLN A 113 4.81 8.73 19.34
C GLN A 113 4.12 10.10 19.46
N GLU A 114 3.71 10.68 18.34
CA GLU A 114 3.00 11.97 18.30
C GLU A 114 1.51 11.87 18.70
N LEU A 115 0.96 10.66 18.82
CA LEU A 115 -0.43 10.46 19.28
C LEU A 115 -0.51 10.60 20.80
N LYS A 116 -1.41 11.45 21.30
CA LYS A 116 -1.69 11.57 22.74
C LYS A 116 -2.40 10.32 23.22
N ASN A 117 -2.36 10.02 24.53
CA ASN A 117 -3.00 8.83 25.12
C ASN A 117 -4.50 8.67 24.82
N GLN A 118 -5.20 9.77 24.58
CA GLN A 118 -6.62 9.79 24.21
C GLN A 118 -6.90 9.60 22.72
N ASP A 119 -5.89 9.75 21.86
CA ASP A 119 -6.05 9.58 20.42
C ASP A 119 -6.17 8.08 20.08
N PRO A 120 -7.02 7.70 19.12
CA PRO A 120 -7.09 6.31 18.66
C PRO A 120 -5.76 5.90 18.04
N ALA A 121 -5.42 4.61 18.16
CA ALA A 121 -4.39 4.05 17.29
C ALA A 121 -4.88 4.15 15.83
N ILE A 122 -3.94 4.35 14.90
CA ILE A 122 -4.27 4.56 13.49
C ILE A 122 -4.13 3.25 12.72
N PRO A 123 -4.99 2.99 11.72
CA PRO A 123 -4.88 1.82 10.85
C PRO A 123 -3.53 1.75 10.14
N ARG A 124 -3.03 0.53 10.00
CA ARG A 124 -1.80 0.17 9.29
C ARG A 124 -2.18 -0.42 7.93
N VAL A 125 -1.78 0.27 6.87
CA VAL A 125 -2.08 -0.12 5.50
C VAL A 125 -0.85 -0.72 4.84
N SER A 126 -0.94 -1.99 4.41
CA SER A 126 0.11 -2.62 3.62
C SER A 126 -0.14 -2.41 2.12
N LEU A 127 0.76 -1.66 1.46
CA LEU A 127 0.77 -1.42 0.02
C LEU A 127 1.87 -2.22 -0.66
N VAL A 128 1.50 -2.85 -1.77
CA VAL A 128 2.40 -3.67 -2.59
C VAL A 128 2.22 -3.20 -4.03
N LEU A 129 3.22 -2.50 -4.55
CA LEU A 129 3.21 -1.96 -5.90
C LEU A 129 4.29 -2.65 -6.71
N GLU A 130 4.00 -3.09 -7.93
CA GLU A 130 5.00 -3.83 -8.69
C GLU A 130 6.09 -2.88 -9.15
N ALA A 131 7.36 -3.27 -8.98
CA ALA A 131 8.50 -2.42 -9.33
C ALA A 131 8.45 -1.92 -10.80
N LEU A 132 7.90 -2.72 -11.71
CA LEU A 132 7.71 -2.31 -13.10
C LEU A 132 6.62 -1.24 -13.27
N GLU A 133 5.50 -1.35 -12.54
CA GLU A 133 4.44 -0.33 -12.55
C GLU A 133 4.97 1.00 -12.00
N VAL A 134 5.74 0.94 -10.90
CA VAL A 134 6.39 2.10 -10.29
C VAL A 134 7.40 2.73 -11.25
N SER A 135 8.25 1.92 -11.89
CA SER A 135 9.24 2.39 -12.87
C SER A 135 8.57 3.02 -14.10
N ASN A 136 7.47 2.45 -14.59
CA ASN A 136 6.71 3.02 -15.70
C ASN A 136 6.04 4.34 -15.30
N PHE A 137 5.46 4.42 -14.10
CA PHE A 137 4.91 5.67 -13.58
C PHE A 137 5.98 6.74 -13.41
N ALA A 138 7.18 6.39 -12.93
CA ALA A 138 8.27 7.34 -12.74
C ALA A 138 8.72 8.04 -14.05
N LYS A 139 8.47 7.43 -15.22
CA LYS A 139 8.74 8.04 -16.53
C LYS A 139 7.69 9.08 -16.93
N ASN A 140 6.48 9.00 -16.37
CA ASN A 140 5.37 9.93 -16.61
C ASN A 140 4.50 10.05 -15.34
N PRO A 141 4.93 10.83 -14.33
CA PRO A 141 4.33 10.82 -13.00
C PRO A 141 2.99 11.58 -12.97
N ASN A 142 1.96 10.96 -13.53
CA ASN A 142 0.61 11.50 -13.60
C ASN A 142 -0.42 10.38 -13.40
N PHE A 143 -1.16 10.41 -12.28
CA PHE A 143 -2.15 9.37 -11.95
C PHE A 143 -3.33 9.34 -12.92
N ALA A 144 -3.69 10.47 -13.54
CA ALA A 144 -4.72 10.49 -14.58
C ALA A 144 -4.28 9.75 -15.85
N ALA A 145 -2.97 9.70 -16.14
CA ALA A 145 -2.42 8.92 -17.25
C ALA A 145 -2.19 7.44 -16.89
N HIS A 146 -2.25 7.10 -15.59
CA HIS A 146 -2.03 5.74 -15.06
C HIS A 146 -3.17 5.34 -14.09
N PRO A 147 -4.44 5.36 -14.53
CA PRO A 147 -5.60 5.15 -13.66
C PRO A 147 -5.61 3.76 -12.99
N GLU A 148 -5.10 2.74 -13.67
CA GLU A 148 -4.98 1.37 -13.16
C GLU A 148 -4.15 1.33 -11.86
N LEU A 149 -3.06 2.10 -11.80
CA LEU A 149 -2.18 2.17 -10.63
C LEU A 149 -2.86 2.92 -9.48
N ALA A 150 -3.55 4.02 -9.78
CA ALA A 150 -4.34 4.76 -8.80
C ALA A 150 -5.44 3.88 -8.18
N ILE A 151 -6.21 3.17 -9.02
CA ILE A 151 -7.26 2.23 -8.59
C ILE A 151 -6.66 1.12 -7.73
N LYS A 152 -5.52 0.54 -8.13
CA LYS A 152 -4.83 -0.49 -7.35
C LYS A 152 -4.42 -0.02 -5.95
N ILE A 153 -3.89 1.20 -5.83
CA ILE A 153 -3.55 1.81 -4.54
C ILE A 153 -4.83 1.97 -3.69
N LEU A 154 -5.89 2.53 -4.27
CA LEU A 154 -7.17 2.77 -3.58
C LEU A 154 -7.83 1.49 -3.11
N ASP A 155 -7.89 0.46 -3.96
CA ASP A 155 -8.43 -0.85 -3.62
C ASP A 155 -7.68 -1.50 -2.48
N ARG A 156 -6.35 -1.36 -2.48
CA ARG A 156 -5.54 -1.90 -1.41
C ARG A 156 -5.78 -1.15 -0.10
N ILE A 157 -5.89 0.18 -0.11
CA ILE A 157 -6.24 0.97 1.07
C ILE A 157 -7.59 0.53 1.62
N LEU A 158 -8.62 0.53 0.78
CA LEU A 158 -9.99 0.16 1.16
C LEU A 158 -10.06 -1.24 1.76
N LEU A 159 -9.38 -2.22 1.14
CA LEU A 159 -9.34 -3.59 1.65
C LEU A 159 -8.70 -3.71 3.03
N ASN A 160 -7.65 -2.92 3.33
CA ASN A 160 -7.06 -2.89 4.67
C ASN A 160 -8.03 -2.23 5.67
N LEU A 161 -8.62 -1.08 5.32
CA LEU A 161 -9.57 -0.37 6.20
C LEU A 161 -10.81 -1.22 6.52
N GLU A 162 -11.38 -1.92 5.53
CA GLU A 162 -12.51 -2.84 5.74
C GLU A 162 -12.13 -4.06 6.59
N PHE A 163 -10.89 -4.53 6.48
CA PHE A 163 -10.38 -5.57 7.37
C PHE A 163 -10.26 -5.05 8.80
N ASP A 164 -9.63 -3.89 9.00
CA ASP A 164 -9.43 -3.25 10.29
C ASP A 164 -10.76 -3.00 11.00
N LEU A 165 -11.77 -2.52 10.27
CA LEU A 165 -13.11 -2.28 10.78
C LEU A 165 -13.79 -3.55 11.31
N ARG A 166 -13.56 -4.69 10.65
CA ARG A 166 -14.09 -6.00 11.09
C ARG A 166 -13.31 -6.58 12.26
N LYS A 167 -12.04 -6.21 12.42
CA LYS A 167 -11.18 -6.77 13.45
C LYS A 167 -11.28 -6.00 14.78
N THR A 168 -11.27 -4.67 14.74
CA THR A 168 -11.19 -3.89 15.98
C THR A 168 -12.49 -3.96 16.80
N ALA A 169 -12.34 -4.16 18.11
CA ALA A 169 -13.41 -4.03 19.08
C ALA A 169 -13.47 -2.62 19.72
N ASN A 170 -12.51 -1.74 19.41
CA ASN A 170 -12.43 -0.40 19.98
C ASN A 170 -13.35 0.58 19.20
N PRO A 171 -14.40 1.14 19.82
CA PRO A 171 -15.32 2.03 19.13
C PRO A 171 -14.67 3.29 18.52
N ILE A 172 -13.62 3.82 19.16
CA ILE A 172 -12.95 5.04 18.69
C ILE A 172 -12.16 4.76 17.40
N GLU A 173 -11.50 3.60 17.33
CA GLU A 173 -10.82 3.12 16.12
C GLU A 173 -11.83 2.83 15.00
N GLN A 174 -12.96 2.20 15.31
CA GLN A 174 -14.03 1.98 14.31
C GLN A 174 -14.53 3.31 13.73
N THR A 175 -14.77 4.32 14.57
CA THR A 175 -15.19 5.65 14.10
C THR A 175 -14.12 6.29 13.23
N ALA A 176 -12.83 6.19 13.60
CA ALA A 176 -11.74 6.73 12.80
C ALA A 176 -11.67 6.06 11.41
N VAL A 177 -11.74 4.73 11.35
CA VAL A 177 -11.72 3.97 10.08
C VAL A 177 -12.95 4.29 9.22
N LYS A 178 -14.15 4.35 9.82
CA LYS A 178 -15.39 4.71 9.10
C LYS A 178 -15.36 6.11 8.47
N LYS A 179 -14.58 7.05 9.03
CA LYS A 179 -14.39 8.37 8.43
C LYS A 179 -13.49 8.34 7.20
N LEU A 180 -12.53 7.41 7.14
CA LEU A 180 -11.57 7.31 6.05
C LEU A 180 -12.16 6.66 4.79
N ILE A 181 -12.97 5.60 4.95
CA ILE A 181 -13.50 4.81 3.83
C ILE A 181 -14.20 5.69 2.76
N PRO A 182 -15.14 6.59 3.10
CA PRO A 182 -15.83 7.40 2.09
C PRO A 182 -14.89 8.28 1.25
N ILE A 183 -13.81 8.81 1.86
CA ILE A 183 -12.82 9.65 1.18
C ILE A 183 -12.15 8.86 0.04
N PHE A 184 -11.77 7.62 0.32
CA PHE A 184 -11.12 6.75 -0.67
C PHE A 184 -12.10 6.20 -1.70
N GLU A 185 -13.33 5.85 -1.31
CA GLU A 185 -14.37 5.43 -2.25
C GLU A 185 -14.73 6.54 -3.26
N GLU A 186 -14.92 7.77 -2.78
CA GLU A 186 -15.21 8.92 -3.63
C GLU A 186 -14.03 9.21 -4.56
N THR A 187 -12.81 9.08 -4.06
CA THR A 187 -11.60 9.20 -4.89
C THR A 187 -11.55 8.14 -5.99
N LYS A 188 -11.82 6.88 -5.65
CA LYS A 188 -11.83 5.77 -6.61
C LYS A 188 -12.82 6.00 -7.75
N ARG A 189 -14.01 6.56 -7.45
CA ARG A 189 -15.01 6.89 -8.49
C ARG A 189 -14.52 7.89 -9.53
N ARG A 190 -13.54 8.74 -9.20
CA ARG A 190 -12.95 9.70 -10.17
C ARG A 190 -12.06 9.03 -11.22
N PHE A 191 -11.54 7.84 -10.92
CA PHE A 191 -10.65 7.08 -11.81
C PHE A 191 -11.37 5.97 -12.60
N ILE A 192 -12.62 5.64 -12.24
CA ILE A 192 -13.46 4.69 -12.97
C ILE A 192 -14.30 5.50 -13.96
N HIS A 193 -13.82 5.60 -15.20
CA HIS A 193 -14.55 6.18 -16.31
C HIS A 193 -15.39 5.13 -17.04
#